data_AF-A0A955FBG5-F1
#
_entry.id   AF-A0A955FBG5-F1
#
_cell.length_a   1.000
_cell.length_b   1.000
_cell.length_c   1.000
_cell.angle_alpha   90.00
_cell.angle_beta   90.00
_cell.angle_gamma   90.00
#
_symmetry.space_group_name_H-M   'P 1'
#
loop_
_entity.id
_entity.type
_entity.pdbx_description
1 polymer ?
#
loop_
_entity_poly.entity_id
_entity_poly.type
_entity_poly.pdbx_seq_one_letter_code
_entity_poly.pdbx_strand_id
1 'polypeptide(L)'
;MGSQLKKNVGVIVHKSGVSFRVWAPFANAVAVTGSFNDFGETPLASENDGYWFVDIENAQAGQEYRYLITNGDQKLSKNDPRALAVTTSAGNSVIVDTDFDWEDETFAPVAVEKQIIYEMHVGTFYRSDPSTIGTFEDVQAKLDYLVDLGVTTIELMPISTMSPVREWWGYTPMYIYTVESQYGGRRKFLEFVNEAHKRGLSVILDVVYNHLGPSDLDIWQFDGWSEDGKGGIYFYNDWRSKTPWGDTRPDFGRPEVQQYILDNVRMWMHDCHLDGLRVDSTIFIRNAVGHNDDPGSDLSEGWHLLQRVNALARKIKPGAFTVGEDIGANHY
;
A
#
# COMPACT_ATOMS: atom_id res chain seq x y z
N MET A 1 17.70 -8.23 20.30
CA MET A 1 17.03 -6.94 20.57
C MET A 1 16.97 -6.22 19.25
N GLY A 2 15.87 -6.40 18.50
CA GLY A 2 15.73 -5.88 17.15
C GLY A 2 15.59 -4.36 17.18
N SER A 3 16.43 -3.67 16.42
CA SER A 3 16.26 -2.26 16.11
C SER A 3 14.89 -2.08 15.47
N GLN A 4 13.93 -1.54 16.23
CA GLN A 4 12.77 -0.91 15.61
C GLN A 4 13.32 0.17 14.68
N LEU A 5 13.07 0.02 13.38
CA LEU A 5 13.22 1.08 12.40
C LEU A 5 12.24 2.20 12.78
N LYS A 6 12.62 3.05 13.75
CA LYS A 6 11.89 4.26 14.16
C LYS A 6 12.33 5.41 13.26
N LYS A 7 12.12 5.29 11.95
CA LYS A 7 12.29 6.39 11.02
C LYS A 7 10.96 6.66 10.35
N ASN A 8 10.53 7.91 10.33
CA ASN A 8 9.40 8.30 9.51
C ASN A 8 9.89 8.39 8.06
N VAL A 9 9.70 7.31 7.31
CA VAL A 9 10.07 7.19 5.88
C VAL A 9 8.87 7.62 5.04
N GLY A 10 9.12 8.26 3.90
CA GLY A 10 8.11 8.88 3.05
C GLY A 10 8.14 10.41 3.18
N VAL A 11 7.00 11.02 2.87
CA VAL A 11 6.84 12.47 2.84
C VAL A 11 5.93 12.94 3.98
N ILE A 12 6.38 13.96 4.71
CA ILE A 12 5.66 14.51 5.85
C ILE A 12 5.51 16.02 5.68
N VAL A 13 4.26 16.47 5.59
CA VAL A 13 3.93 17.89 5.59
C VAL A 13 3.98 18.43 7.02
N HIS A 14 4.58 19.60 7.22
CA HIS A 14 4.56 20.33 8.48
C HIS A 14 4.34 21.83 8.22
N LYS A 15 4.15 22.61 9.29
CA LYS A 15 3.78 24.04 9.21
C LYS A 15 4.70 24.91 8.37
N SER A 16 5.95 24.49 8.19
CA SER A 16 7.02 25.29 7.60
C SER A 16 7.67 24.61 6.39
N GLY A 17 7.05 23.57 5.82
CA GLY A 17 7.64 22.84 4.70
C GLY A 17 7.26 21.36 4.65
N VAL A 18 8.08 20.61 3.93
CA VAL A 18 7.92 19.18 3.74
C VAL A 18 9.25 18.46 3.93
N SER A 19 9.24 17.43 4.77
CA SER A 19 10.33 16.49 4.94
C SER A 19 10.18 15.32 3.96
N PHE A 20 11.26 14.98 3.26
CA PHE A 20 11.35 13.80 2.40
C PHE A 20 12.38 12.82 2.99
N ARG A 21 12.00 11.56 3.14
CA ARG A 21 12.93 10.49 3.53
C ARG A 21 12.70 9.23 2.71
N VAL A 22 13.76 8.65 2.14
CA VAL A 22 13.67 7.44 1.31
C VAL A 22 14.78 6.43 1.63
N TRP A 23 14.46 5.14 1.50
CA TRP A 23 15.43 4.05 1.64
C TRP A 23 16.00 3.68 0.27
N ALA A 24 17.32 3.82 0.12
CA ALA A 24 18.06 3.51 -1.10
C ALA A 24 19.52 3.17 -0.73
N PRO A 25 19.77 2.01 -0.11
CA PRO A 25 21.04 1.68 0.54
C PRO A 25 22.23 1.53 -0.41
N PHE A 26 21.99 1.22 -1.69
CA PHE A 26 23.06 1.08 -2.68
C PHE A 26 23.25 2.31 -3.56
N ALA A 27 22.43 3.35 -3.37
CA ALA A 27 22.60 4.61 -4.08
C ALA A 27 23.93 5.29 -3.68
N ASN A 28 24.59 5.92 -4.66
CA ASN A 28 25.70 6.83 -4.40
C ASN A 28 25.23 8.26 -4.10
N ALA A 29 24.07 8.65 -4.65
CA ALA A 29 23.43 9.93 -4.38
C ALA A 29 21.93 9.83 -4.61
N VAL A 30 21.17 10.60 -3.82
CA VAL A 30 19.73 10.78 -4.00
C VAL A 30 19.42 12.28 -4.01
N ALA A 31 18.56 12.70 -4.92
CA ALA A 31 17.96 14.03 -4.95
C ALA A 31 16.44 13.91 -5.11
N VAL A 32 15.72 14.97 -4.76
CA VAL A 32 14.30 15.12 -5.07
C VAL A 32 14.12 16.21 -6.11
N THR A 33 13.22 15.98 -7.06
CA THR A 33 12.80 16.93 -8.08
C THR A 33 11.29 17.09 -8.01
N GLY A 34 10.77 18.29 -8.18
CA GLY A 34 9.33 18.53 -8.13
C GLY A 34 8.90 19.94 -8.47
N SER A 35 7.60 20.20 -8.42
CA SER A 35 7.06 21.52 -8.77
C SER A 35 7.57 22.65 -7.84
N PHE A 36 7.98 22.33 -6.60
CA PHE A 36 8.53 23.31 -5.64
C PHE A 36 9.93 23.82 -5.96
N ASN A 37 10.65 23.17 -6.89
CA ASN A 37 11.98 23.57 -7.31
C ASN A 37 12.10 23.67 -8.84
N ASP A 38 10.99 23.93 -9.52
CA ASP A 38 10.89 23.99 -10.99
C ASP A 38 11.44 22.73 -11.69
N PHE A 39 11.25 21.56 -11.06
CA PHE A 39 11.83 20.29 -11.45
C PHE A 39 13.38 20.28 -11.52
N GLY A 40 14.03 21.14 -10.73
CA GLY A 40 15.46 21.07 -10.44
C GLY A 40 15.82 19.90 -9.52
N GLU A 41 17.12 19.72 -9.26
CA GLU A 41 17.62 18.68 -8.35
C GLU A 41 17.90 19.29 -6.96
N THR A 42 17.22 18.81 -5.93
CA THR A 42 17.53 19.12 -4.52
C THR A 42 18.15 17.89 -3.85
N PRO A 43 19.45 17.88 -3.53
CA PRO A 43 20.11 16.72 -2.93
C PRO A 43 19.56 16.34 -1.56
N LEU A 44 19.43 15.04 -1.30
CA LEU A 44 19.17 14.49 0.02
C LEU A 44 20.50 14.14 0.70
N ALA A 45 20.58 14.39 2.01
CA ALA A 45 21.71 13.99 2.83
C ALA A 45 21.60 12.49 3.17
N SER A 46 22.69 11.75 3.02
CA SER A 46 22.78 10.37 3.50
C SER A 46 22.78 10.34 5.03
N GLU A 47 21.93 9.50 5.62
CA GLU A 47 21.90 9.24 7.07
C GLU A 47 22.89 8.11 7.48
N ASN A 48 23.72 7.61 6.54
CA ASN A 48 24.75 6.56 6.71
C ASN A 48 24.24 5.16 7.09
N ASP A 49 22.94 4.90 6.98
CA ASP A 49 22.30 3.60 7.20
C ASP A 49 21.37 3.21 6.05
N GLY A 50 21.65 3.75 4.87
CA GLY A 50 20.90 3.51 3.63
C GLY A 50 19.65 4.38 3.45
N TYR A 51 19.37 5.26 4.40
CA TYR A 51 18.32 6.28 4.29
C TYR A 51 18.89 7.62 3.84
N TRP A 52 18.06 8.36 3.12
CA TRP A 52 18.36 9.68 2.58
C TRP A 52 17.28 10.66 3.03
N PHE A 53 17.66 11.87 3.41
CA PHE A 53 16.75 12.85 4.00
C PHE A 53 16.98 14.27 3.48
N VAL A 54 15.91 15.03 3.27
CA VAL A 54 15.94 16.49 3.11
C VAL A 54 14.68 17.12 3.69
N ASP A 55 14.81 18.35 4.18
CA ASP A 55 13.69 19.19 4.60
C ASP A 55 13.60 20.42 3.67
N ILE A 56 12.42 20.69 3.12
CA ILE A 56 12.22 21.75 2.12
C ILE A 56 11.14 22.72 2.60
N GLU A 57 11.57 23.94 2.96
CA GLU A 57 10.70 24.93 3.62
C GLU A 57 9.48 25.38 2.78
N ASN A 58 9.64 25.42 1.45
CA ASN A 58 8.60 25.96 0.54
C ASN A 58 7.85 24.88 -0.25
N ALA A 59 8.11 23.60 0.04
CA ALA A 59 7.30 22.52 -0.50
C ALA A 59 5.94 22.46 0.21
N GLN A 60 4.91 22.05 -0.51
CA GLN A 60 3.51 22.09 -0.08
C GLN A 60 2.72 20.91 -0.64
N ALA A 61 1.65 20.53 0.05
CA ALA A 61 0.69 19.55 -0.45
C ALA A 61 0.14 19.94 -1.83
N GLY A 62 -0.14 18.94 -2.66
CA GLY A 62 -0.58 19.09 -4.05
C GLY A 62 0.54 19.22 -5.08
N GLN A 63 1.79 19.45 -4.67
CA GLN A 63 2.92 19.50 -5.59
C GLN A 63 3.39 18.10 -5.99
N GLU A 64 3.82 17.98 -7.25
CA GLU A 64 4.33 16.74 -7.82
C GLU A 64 5.84 16.59 -7.55
N TYR A 65 6.30 15.36 -7.35
CA TYR A 65 7.72 15.06 -7.14
C TYR A 65 8.12 13.65 -7.60
N ARG A 66 9.43 13.45 -7.78
CA ARG A 66 10.11 12.15 -7.94
C ARG A 66 11.45 12.16 -7.22
N TYR A 67 11.97 10.98 -6.89
CA TYR A 67 13.36 10.82 -6.47
C TYR A 67 14.26 10.56 -7.68
N LEU A 68 15.39 11.26 -7.73
CA LEU A 68 16.48 11.04 -8.66
C LEU A 68 17.57 10.27 -7.94
N ILE A 69 17.83 9.03 -8.38
CA ILE A 69 18.76 8.11 -7.73
C ILE A 69 19.94 7.83 -8.66
N THR A 70 21.15 8.00 -8.15
CA THR A 70 22.39 7.68 -8.86
C THR A 70 23.05 6.45 -8.23
N ASN A 71 23.39 5.45 -9.05
CA ASN A 71 24.17 4.27 -8.65
C ASN A 71 25.14 3.88 -9.77
N GLY A 72 26.43 4.17 -9.56
CA GLY A 72 27.47 4.14 -10.58
C GLY A 72 27.11 5.07 -11.73
N ASP A 73 27.10 4.53 -12.94
CA ASP A 73 26.71 5.24 -14.16
C ASP A 73 25.19 5.31 -14.36
N GLN A 74 24.40 4.62 -13.52
CA GLN A 74 22.94 4.61 -13.63
C GLN A 74 22.35 5.88 -13.02
N LYS A 75 21.42 6.50 -13.74
CA LYS A 75 20.54 7.57 -13.25
C LYS A 75 19.09 7.14 -13.39
N LEU A 76 18.40 7.04 -12.27
CA LEU A 76 17.02 6.56 -12.18
C LEU A 76 16.12 7.70 -11.70
N SER A 77 14.93 7.80 -12.27
CA SER A 77 13.88 8.70 -11.78
C SER A 77 12.71 7.85 -11.31
N LYS A 78 12.44 7.84 -10.01
CA LYS A 78 11.51 6.92 -9.36
C LYS A 78 10.43 7.65 -8.59
N ASN A 79 9.20 7.16 -8.67
CA ASN A 79 8.16 7.54 -7.72
C ASN A 79 8.51 7.07 -6.30
N ASP A 80 7.96 7.75 -5.29
CA ASP A 80 8.14 7.37 -3.90
C ASP A 80 7.46 6.02 -3.62
N PRO A 81 8.18 5.01 -3.09
CA PRO A 81 7.59 3.76 -2.64
C PRO A 81 6.42 3.93 -1.66
N ARG A 82 6.43 5.04 -0.90
CA ARG A 82 5.41 5.40 0.10
C ARG A 82 4.56 6.60 -0.34
N ALA A 83 4.47 6.89 -1.63
CA ALA A 83 3.57 7.92 -2.16
C ALA A 83 2.13 7.66 -1.69
N LEU A 84 1.48 8.66 -1.09
CA LEU A 84 0.07 8.58 -0.70
C LEU A 84 -0.88 8.88 -1.88
N ALA A 85 -0.36 9.52 -2.93
CA ALA A 85 -1.04 9.74 -4.19
C ALA A 85 -0.03 9.84 -5.34
N VAL A 86 -0.48 9.45 -6.53
CA VAL A 86 0.24 9.63 -7.81
C VAL A 86 -0.71 10.25 -8.83
N THR A 87 -0.21 11.04 -9.77
CA THR A 87 -1.07 11.70 -10.77
C THR A 87 -1.69 10.71 -11.76
N THR A 88 -0.93 9.69 -12.16
CA THR A 88 -1.38 8.49 -12.88
C THR A 88 -0.44 7.33 -12.53
N SER A 89 -0.75 6.10 -12.98
CA SER A 89 0.15 4.94 -12.81
C SER A 89 1.55 5.13 -13.42
N ALA A 90 1.68 6.00 -14.44
CA ALA A 90 2.95 6.40 -15.06
C ALA A 90 3.38 7.84 -14.71
N GLY A 91 2.66 8.49 -13.78
CA GLY A 91 2.82 9.90 -13.43
C GLY A 91 3.85 10.15 -12.34
N ASN A 92 3.68 11.25 -11.62
CA ASN A 92 4.52 11.67 -10.51
C ASN A 92 3.85 11.40 -9.16
N SER A 93 4.66 11.27 -8.12
CA SER A 93 4.19 11.23 -6.74
C SER A 93 3.68 12.61 -6.37
N VAL A 94 2.67 12.68 -5.51
CA VAL A 94 2.06 13.94 -5.06
C VAL A 94 2.24 14.07 -3.56
N ILE A 95 2.67 15.25 -3.11
CA ILE A 95 2.74 15.57 -1.68
C ILE A 95 1.30 15.64 -1.15
N VAL A 96 0.96 14.83 -0.16
CA VAL A 96 -0.40 14.75 0.40
C VAL A 96 -0.41 15.33 1.81
N ASP A 97 -1.33 16.26 2.05
CA ASP A 97 -1.70 16.64 3.41
C ASP A 97 -2.57 15.52 4.00
N THR A 98 -2.16 15.03 5.16
CA THR A 98 -2.82 13.90 5.85
C THR A 98 -3.93 14.34 6.79
N ASP A 99 -4.12 15.65 7.00
CA ASP A 99 -5.14 16.15 7.92
C ASP A 99 -6.56 15.82 7.40
N PHE A 100 -7.35 15.19 8.26
CA PHE A 100 -8.75 14.83 8.00
C PHE A 100 -9.55 14.97 9.30
N ASP A 101 -10.71 15.62 9.23
CA ASP A 101 -11.62 15.82 10.36
C ASP A 101 -12.59 14.63 10.41
N TRP A 102 -12.29 13.67 11.28
CA TRP A 102 -13.12 12.48 11.48
C TRP A 102 -14.30 12.79 12.39
N GLU A 103 -15.45 12.19 12.11
CA GLU A 103 -16.68 12.32 12.89
C GLU A 103 -17.23 10.91 13.26
N ASP A 104 -16.31 9.97 13.48
CA ASP A 104 -16.59 8.57 13.74
C ASP A 104 -16.28 8.14 15.19
N GLU A 105 -16.15 9.09 16.12
CA GLU A 105 -15.66 8.82 17.47
C GLU A 105 -16.59 7.90 18.29
N THR A 106 -17.87 7.86 17.93
CA THR A 106 -18.88 6.97 18.56
C THR A 106 -19.04 5.64 17.85
N PHE A 107 -18.36 5.43 16.72
CA PHE A 107 -18.48 4.20 15.96
C PHE A 107 -17.92 3.01 16.75
N ALA A 108 -18.69 1.92 16.75
CA ALA A 108 -18.28 0.65 17.32
C ALA A 108 -18.63 -0.46 16.32
N PRO A 109 -17.65 -1.27 15.90
CA PRO A 109 -17.92 -2.34 14.95
C PRO A 109 -18.83 -3.41 15.57
N VAL A 110 -19.69 -4.00 14.73
CA VAL A 110 -20.46 -5.18 15.10
C VAL A 110 -19.49 -6.32 15.43
N ALA A 111 -19.79 -7.08 16.49
CA ALA A 111 -19.00 -8.23 16.89
C ALA A 111 -18.82 -9.20 15.71
N VAL A 112 -17.59 -9.72 15.52
CA VAL A 112 -17.18 -10.47 14.33
C VAL A 112 -18.14 -11.61 13.99
N GLU A 113 -18.64 -12.34 14.99
CA GLU A 113 -19.58 -13.46 14.81
C GLU A 113 -20.98 -13.06 14.31
N LYS A 114 -21.28 -11.76 14.26
CA LYS A 114 -22.54 -11.19 13.75
C LYS A 114 -22.33 -10.38 12.48
N GLN A 115 -21.11 -10.31 11.94
CA GLN A 115 -20.85 -9.52 10.75
C GLN A 115 -21.45 -10.18 9.51
N ILE A 116 -22.16 -9.36 8.72
CA ILE A 116 -22.65 -9.69 7.39
C ILE A 116 -21.85 -8.84 6.41
N ILE A 117 -20.98 -9.50 5.64
CA ILE A 117 -20.02 -8.84 4.76
C ILE A 117 -20.61 -8.70 3.36
N TYR A 118 -20.52 -7.50 2.79
CA TYR A 118 -20.77 -7.23 1.39
C TYR A 118 -19.45 -6.88 0.69
N GLU A 119 -18.92 -7.81 -0.08
CA GLU A 119 -17.76 -7.58 -0.94
C GLU A 119 -18.15 -6.75 -2.16
N MET A 120 -17.36 -5.73 -2.49
CA MET A 120 -17.61 -4.90 -3.65
C MET A 120 -16.36 -4.41 -4.35
N HIS A 121 -16.51 -4.25 -5.66
CA HIS A 121 -15.60 -3.51 -6.51
C HIS A 121 -16.12 -2.08 -6.69
N VAL A 122 -15.36 -1.07 -6.22
CA VAL A 122 -15.76 0.35 -6.25
C VAL A 122 -16.17 0.78 -7.66
N GLY A 123 -15.38 0.41 -8.67
CA GLY A 123 -15.61 0.84 -10.05
C GLY A 123 -16.86 0.25 -10.73
N THR A 124 -17.51 -0.76 -10.16
CA THR A 124 -18.63 -1.47 -10.82
C THR A 124 -19.87 -1.65 -9.95
N PHE A 125 -19.76 -1.51 -8.62
CA PHE A 125 -20.88 -1.68 -7.69
C PHE A 125 -22.06 -0.76 -8.00
N TYR A 126 -21.81 0.54 -8.09
CA TYR A 126 -22.82 1.53 -8.46
C TYR A 126 -22.18 2.67 -9.24
N ARG A 127 -22.94 3.19 -10.21
CA ARG A 127 -22.53 4.29 -11.08
C ARG A 127 -23.72 5.21 -11.29
N SER A 128 -23.57 6.48 -10.89
CA SER A 128 -24.56 7.52 -11.19
C SER A 128 -24.70 7.76 -12.70
N ASP A 129 -23.59 7.67 -13.43
CA ASP A 129 -23.55 7.65 -14.90
C ASP A 129 -23.05 6.28 -15.41
N PRO A 130 -23.87 5.49 -16.13
CA PRO A 130 -23.46 4.19 -16.68
C PRO A 130 -22.30 4.26 -17.70
N SER A 131 -21.92 5.44 -18.16
CA SER A 131 -20.79 5.66 -19.07
C SER A 131 -19.44 5.87 -18.37
N THR A 132 -19.44 6.10 -17.06
CA THR A 132 -18.21 6.28 -16.27
C THR A 132 -17.86 5.03 -15.46
N ILE A 133 -16.73 5.07 -14.76
CA ILE A 133 -16.40 4.13 -13.68
C ILE A 133 -17.08 4.59 -12.38
N GLY A 134 -17.37 3.66 -11.48
CA GLY A 134 -17.87 3.98 -10.13
C GLY A 134 -16.79 4.60 -9.26
N THR A 135 -17.20 5.46 -8.34
CA THR A 135 -16.33 6.20 -7.41
C THR A 135 -16.74 5.96 -5.95
N PHE A 136 -15.92 6.38 -4.99
CA PHE A 136 -16.31 6.36 -3.58
C PHE A 136 -17.55 7.23 -3.30
N GLU A 137 -17.76 8.31 -4.06
CA GLU A 137 -18.98 9.13 -3.94
C GLU A 137 -20.22 8.34 -4.41
N ASP A 138 -20.10 7.54 -5.48
CA ASP A 138 -21.18 6.65 -5.91
C ASP A 138 -21.47 5.58 -4.84
N VAL A 139 -20.44 4.93 -4.28
CA VAL A 139 -20.61 3.94 -3.21
C VAL A 139 -21.26 4.58 -1.98
N GLN A 140 -20.81 5.78 -1.59
CA GLN A 140 -21.34 6.53 -0.46
C GLN A 140 -22.86 6.78 -0.61
N ALA A 141 -23.32 7.08 -1.84
CA ALA A 141 -24.74 7.28 -2.14
C ALA A 141 -25.61 6.00 -1.97
N LYS A 142 -24.99 4.84 -1.71
CA LYS A 142 -25.66 3.54 -1.49
C LYS A 142 -25.45 2.97 -0.10
N LEU A 143 -24.81 3.69 0.82
CA LEU A 143 -24.62 3.19 2.18
C LEU A 143 -25.95 2.89 2.88
N ASP A 144 -26.96 3.76 2.73
CA ASP A 144 -28.30 3.53 3.34
C ASP A 144 -28.96 2.26 2.78
N TYR A 145 -28.76 1.97 1.48
CA TYR A 145 -29.23 0.72 0.88
C TYR A 145 -28.54 -0.50 1.49
N LEU A 146 -27.23 -0.43 1.78
CA LEU A 146 -26.51 -1.52 2.42
C LEU A 146 -26.97 -1.75 3.87
N VAL A 147 -27.25 -0.66 4.60
CA VAL A 147 -27.85 -0.75 5.94
C VAL A 147 -29.23 -1.42 5.87
N ASP A 148 -30.09 -0.98 4.96
CA ASP A 148 -31.44 -1.56 4.78
C ASP A 148 -31.41 -3.04 4.38
N LEU A 149 -30.38 -3.45 3.61
CA LEU A 149 -30.15 -4.85 3.24
C LEU A 149 -29.71 -5.71 4.44
N GLY A 150 -29.25 -5.09 5.53
CA GLY A 150 -28.73 -5.76 6.73
C GLY A 150 -27.23 -6.03 6.70
N VAL A 151 -26.49 -5.38 5.79
CA VAL A 151 -25.02 -5.43 5.77
C VAL A 151 -24.48 -4.73 7.00
N THR A 152 -23.43 -5.29 7.60
CA THR A 152 -22.72 -4.65 8.73
C THR A 152 -21.28 -4.29 8.40
N THR A 153 -20.72 -4.92 7.37
CA THR A 153 -19.31 -4.76 6.99
C THR A 153 -19.22 -4.68 5.47
N ILE A 154 -18.55 -3.65 4.97
CA ILE A 154 -18.16 -3.52 3.56
C ILE A 154 -16.76 -4.09 3.42
N GLU A 155 -16.59 -5.05 2.51
CA GLU A 155 -15.26 -5.50 2.07
C GLU A 155 -14.97 -4.87 0.70
N LEU A 156 -13.97 -4.01 0.66
CA LEU A 156 -13.50 -3.42 -0.59
C LEU A 156 -12.49 -4.38 -1.22
N MET A 157 -12.71 -4.74 -2.49
CA MET A 157 -11.64 -5.26 -3.35
C MET A 157 -10.49 -4.25 -3.44
N PRO A 158 -9.27 -4.64 -3.85
CA PRO A 158 -8.11 -3.77 -3.75
C PRO A 158 -8.30 -2.41 -4.46
N ILE A 159 -8.00 -1.33 -3.74
CA ILE A 159 -8.25 0.05 -4.19
C ILE A 159 -6.98 0.84 -4.52
N SER A 160 -5.81 0.24 -4.35
CA SER A 160 -4.53 0.91 -4.62
C SER A 160 -4.30 1.11 -6.11
N THR A 161 -3.51 2.13 -6.46
CA THR A 161 -3.12 2.36 -7.87
C THR A 161 -2.46 1.10 -8.43
N MET A 162 -2.99 0.65 -9.57
CA MET A 162 -2.70 -0.66 -10.16
C MET A 162 -2.24 -0.51 -11.62
N SER A 163 -1.72 -1.60 -12.17
CA SER A 163 -1.32 -1.62 -13.58
C SER A 163 -2.53 -1.53 -14.51
N PRO A 164 -2.50 -0.68 -15.56
CA PRO A 164 -3.59 -0.60 -16.54
C PRO A 164 -3.61 -1.81 -17.49
N VAL A 165 -2.57 -2.65 -17.47
CA VAL A 165 -2.30 -3.66 -18.51
C VAL A 165 -2.99 -5.00 -18.19
N ARG A 166 -3.40 -5.24 -16.94
CA ARG A 166 -4.02 -6.50 -16.51
C ARG A 166 -5.05 -6.29 -15.41
N GLU A 167 -6.27 -6.72 -15.70
CA GLU A 167 -7.34 -7.04 -14.73
C GLU A 167 -7.69 -5.91 -13.77
N TRP A 168 -8.77 -5.19 -14.10
CA TRP A 168 -9.33 -4.05 -13.37
C TRP A 168 -9.73 -4.32 -11.91
N TRP A 169 -9.56 -5.55 -11.41
CA TRP A 169 -10.01 -5.96 -10.08
C TRP A 169 -9.09 -5.50 -8.94
N GLY A 170 -7.91 -4.95 -9.25
CA GLY A 170 -7.00 -4.34 -8.26
C GLY A 170 -5.86 -5.21 -7.76
N TYR A 171 -5.80 -6.47 -8.16
CA TYR A 171 -4.82 -7.43 -7.63
C TYR A 171 -3.40 -7.29 -8.20
N THR A 172 -3.14 -6.28 -9.02
CA THR A 172 -1.82 -5.97 -9.60
C THR A 172 -1.30 -4.60 -9.11
N PRO A 173 -1.14 -4.41 -7.78
CA PRO A 173 -0.83 -3.09 -7.23
C PRO A 173 0.57 -2.63 -7.66
N MET A 174 0.65 -1.37 -8.08
CA MET A 174 1.93 -0.68 -8.34
C MET A 174 2.36 0.14 -7.11
N TYR A 175 1.39 0.77 -6.43
CA TYR A 175 1.63 1.65 -5.28
C TYR A 175 0.66 1.37 -4.13
N ILE A 176 1.01 0.43 -3.24
CA ILE A 176 0.12 -0.04 -2.15
C ILE A 176 -0.28 1.03 -1.13
N TYR A 177 0.39 2.19 -1.11
CA TYR A 177 0.09 3.33 -0.23
C TYR A 177 -0.96 4.29 -0.79
N THR A 178 -1.29 4.16 -2.07
CA THR A 178 -2.21 5.05 -2.77
C THR A 178 -3.64 4.52 -2.71
N VAL A 179 -4.57 5.41 -3.02
CA VAL A 179 -5.93 5.09 -3.45
C VAL A 179 -6.06 5.50 -4.90
N GLU A 180 -6.59 4.62 -5.76
CA GLU A 180 -6.75 4.85 -7.19
C GLU A 180 -7.51 6.15 -7.47
N SER A 181 -6.87 7.02 -8.25
CA SER A 181 -7.38 8.32 -8.66
C SER A 181 -8.74 8.25 -9.37
N GLN A 182 -8.96 7.20 -10.17
CA GLN A 182 -10.22 6.98 -10.90
C GLN A 182 -11.40 6.69 -9.96
N TYR A 183 -11.16 6.26 -8.73
CA TYR A 183 -12.20 6.08 -7.71
C TYR A 183 -12.49 7.36 -6.91
N GLY A 184 -11.80 8.46 -7.21
CA GLY A 184 -11.88 9.74 -6.48
C GLY A 184 -10.69 10.01 -5.56
N GLY A 185 -9.75 9.06 -5.45
CA GLY A 185 -8.52 9.20 -4.68
C GLY A 185 -8.71 9.22 -3.15
N ARG A 186 -7.61 9.49 -2.44
CA ARG A 186 -7.52 9.32 -0.98
C ARG A 186 -8.58 10.12 -0.22
N ARG A 187 -8.79 11.40 -0.55
CA ARG A 187 -9.72 12.26 0.19
C ARG A 187 -11.15 11.72 0.14
N LYS A 188 -11.62 11.29 -1.04
CA LYS A 188 -12.96 10.69 -1.21
C LYS A 188 -13.11 9.34 -0.52
N PHE A 189 -12.03 8.55 -0.48
CA PHE A 189 -12.02 7.34 0.31
C PHE A 189 -12.19 7.59 1.81
N LEU A 190 -11.48 8.58 2.38
CA LEU A 190 -11.64 8.93 3.80
C LEU A 190 -13.06 9.45 4.12
N GLU A 191 -13.64 10.26 3.23
CA GLU A 191 -15.05 10.70 3.32
C GLU A 191 -16.01 9.50 3.33
N PHE A 192 -15.81 8.53 2.43
CA PHE A 192 -16.59 7.30 2.39
C PHE A 192 -16.48 6.48 3.68
N VAL A 193 -15.27 6.27 4.22
CA VAL A 193 -15.08 5.51 5.47
C VAL A 193 -15.79 6.21 6.63
N ASN A 194 -15.63 7.53 6.75
CA ASN A 194 -16.30 8.32 7.78
C ASN A 194 -17.82 8.18 7.70
N GLU A 195 -18.39 8.25 6.49
CA GLU A 195 -19.83 8.13 6.26
C GLU A 195 -20.36 6.70 6.45
N ALA A 196 -19.53 5.67 6.21
CA ALA A 196 -19.85 4.28 6.54
C ALA A 196 -19.92 4.11 8.07
N HIS A 197 -18.93 4.62 8.80
CA HIS A 197 -18.90 4.56 10.26
C HIS A 197 -20.09 5.27 10.91
N LYS A 198 -20.48 6.46 10.41
CA LYS A 198 -21.70 7.17 10.87
C LYS A 198 -22.97 6.33 10.73
N ARG A 199 -22.97 5.34 9.83
CA ARG A 199 -24.08 4.41 9.58
C ARG A 199 -23.91 3.06 10.27
N GLY A 200 -22.88 2.90 11.10
CA GLY A 200 -22.59 1.65 11.80
C GLY A 200 -22.03 0.54 10.89
N LEU A 201 -21.54 0.89 9.70
CA LEU A 201 -20.92 -0.04 8.77
C LEU A 201 -19.42 -0.07 8.99
N SER A 202 -18.87 -1.26 9.25
CA SER A 202 -17.43 -1.47 9.22
C SER A 202 -16.89 -1.45 7.79
N VAL A 203 -15.65 -1.03 7.62
CA VAL A 203 -14.94 -1.10 6.33
C VAL A 203 -13.67 -1.92 6.48
N ILE A 204 -13.56 -3.00 5.71
CA ILE A 204 -12.35 -3.79 5.57
C ILE A 204 -11.83 -3.71 4.14
N LEU A 205 -10.52 -3.84 3.97
CA LEU A 205 -9.87 -3.75 2.66
C LEU A 205 -9.13 -5.04 2.35
N ASP A 206 -9.29 -5.49 1.12
CA ASP A 206 -8.46 -6.52 0.53
C ASP A 206 -7.08 -5.96 0.14
N VAL A 207 -6.03 -6.55 0.69
CA VAL A 207 -4.64 -6.14 0.50
C VAL A 207 -3.80 -7.26 -0.12
N VAL A 208 -2.97 -6.85 -1.06
CA VAL A 208 -2.11 -7.75 -1.82
C VAL A 208 -0.65 -7.54 -1.41
N TYR A 209 -0.10 -8.50 -0.66
CA TYR A 209 1.30 -8.50 -0.24
C TYR A 209 2.10 -9.68 -0.80
N ASN A 210 1.44 -10.60 -1.50
CA ASN A 210 2.07 -11.81 -2.05
C ASN A 210 2.90 -11.51 -3.33
N HIS A 211 2.53 -10.45 -4.07
CA HIS A 211 3.28 -9.90 -5.20
C HIS A 211 2.94 -8.41 -5.38
N LEU A 212 3.76 -7.70 -6.16
CA LEU A 212 3.43 -6.37 -6.71
C LEU A 212 3.54 -6.41 -8.25
N GLY A 213 3.08 -5.40 -8.95
CA GLY A 213 3.41 -5.26 -10.38
C GLY A 213 2.46 -5.93 -11.36
N PRO A 214 2.83 -5.95 -12.66
CA PRO A 214 4.08 -6.47 -13.25
C PRO A 214 5.38 -5.65 -13.03
N SER A 215 6.54 -6.21 -13.40
CA SER A 215 7.90 -5.72 -13.08
C SER A 215 8.32 -4.38 -13.70
N ASP A 216 7.42 -3.68 -14.40
CA ASP A 216 7.58 -2.32 -14.90
C ASP A 216 7.23 -1.23 -13.85
N LEU A 217 6.99 -1.64 -12.61
CA LEU A 217 6.73 -0.80 -11.44
C LEU A 217 7.97 0.01 -10.97
N ASP A 218 7.77 1.23 -10.46
CA ASP A 218 8.86 2.13 -10.06
C ASP A 218 9.74 1.56 -8.92
N ILE A 219 9.17 0.81 -7.99
CA ILE A 219 9.91 0.16 -6.89
C ILE A 219 10.77 -1.05 -7.35
N TRP A 220 10.68 -1.48 -8.62
CA TRP A 220 11.55 -2.51 -9.19
C TRP A 220 12.96 -1.97 -9.42
N GLN A 221 13.97 -2.66 -8.86
CA GLN A 221 15.37 -2.22 -8.90
C GLN A 221 15.52 -0.74 -8.49
N PHE A 222 14.83 -0.39 -7.40
CA PHE A 222 14.56 0.99 -7.01
C PHE A 222 15.81 1.88 -6.96
N ASP A 223 16.89 1.39 -6.35
CA ASP A 223 18.15 2.12 -6.18
C ASP A 223 19.27 1.65 -7.13
N GLY A 224 18.92 0.91 -8.18
CA GLY A 224 19.85 0.41 -9.20
C GLY A 224 20.64 -0.84 -8.81
N TRP A 225 20.50 -1.33 -7.58
CA TRP A 225 21.06 -2.63 -7.18
C TRP A 225 20.09 -3.77 -7.45
N SER A 226 20.61 -4.87 -7.97
CA SER A 226 19.93 -6.16 -8.10
C SER A 226 20.91 -7.32 -8.22
N GLU A 227 20.43 -8.53 -7.99
CA GLU A 227 21.11 -9.78 -8.33
C GLU A 227 20.25 -10.56 -9.33
N ASP A 228 20.90 -11.33 -10.22
CA ASP A 228 20.26 -12.15 -11.24
C ASP A 228 19.22 -11.43 -12.13
N GLY A 229 19.35 -10.10 -12.26
CA GLY A 229 18.41 -9.26 -13.01
C GLY A 229 17.01 -9.18 -12.39
N LYS A 230 16.90 -9.45 -11.08
CA LYS A 230 15.65 -9.47 -10.31
C LYS A 230 15.39 -8.13 -9.61
N GLY A 231 14.44 -8.10 -8.68
CA GLY A 231 13.79 -6.86 -8.23
C GLY A 231 14.55 -5.98 -7.24
N GLY A 232 15.82 -6.27 -6.94
CA GLY A 232 16.64 -5.38 -6.12
C GLY A 232 16.18 -5.32 -4.66
N ILE A 233 16.29 -4.16 -4.03
CA ILE A 233 16.21 -4.04 -2.56
C ILE A 233 14.86 -4.39 -1.93
N TYR A 234 13.76 -4.38 -2.71
CA TYR A 234 12.41 -4.65 -2.20
C TYR A 234 11.90 -6.08 -2.45
N PHE A 235 12.58 -6.84 -3.30
CA PHE A 235 12.10 -8.12 -3.81
C PHE A 235 13.14 -9.21 -3.63
N TYR A 236 12.72 -10.47 -3.59
CA TYR A 236 13.69 -11.57 -3.63
C TYR A 236 14.49 -11.48 -4.94
N ASN A 237 15.78 -11.78 -4.88
CA ASN A 237 16.65 -11.80 -6.06
C ASN A 237 17.05 -13.22 -6.49
N ASP A 238 16.38 -14.24 -5.96
CA ASP A 238 16.60 -15.65 -6.30
C ASP A 238 15.30 -16.34 -6.73
N TRP A 239 15.28 -17.67 -6.70
CA TRP A 239 14.12 -18.48 -7.07
C TRP A 239 12.85 -18.16 -6.27
N ARG A 240 12.98 -17.59 -5.06
CA ARG A 240 11.85 -17.12 -4.23
C ARG A 240 11.20 -15.85 -4.78
N SER A 241 11.69 -15.24 -5.85
CA SER A 241 11.00 -14.12 -6.52
C SER A 241 9.72 -14.54 -7.23
N LYS A 242 9.62 -15.81 -7.66
CA LYS A 242 8.63 -16.28 -8.61
C LYS A 242 7.25 -16.53 -7.97
N THR A 243 6.23 -15.90 -8.53
CA THR A 243 4.81 -16.14 -8.22
C THR A 243 4.04 -16.49 -9.51
N PRO A 244 2.78 -16.95 -9.43
CA PRO A 244 1.92 -17.06 -10.60
C PRO A 244 1.71 -15.76 -11.37
N TRP A 245 1.90 -14.60 -10.70
CA TRP A 245 1.67 -13.27 -11.25
C TRP A 245 2.94 -12.55 -11.73
N GLY A 246 4.12 -13.11 -11.46
CA GLY A 246 5.40 -12.55 -11.89
C GLY A 246 6.54 -12.79 -10.89
N ASP A 247 7.75 -12.38 -11.26
CA ASP A 247 8.96 -12.45 -10.43
C ASP A 247 9.05 -11.29 -9.42
N THR A 248 7.93 -10.90 -8.83
CA THR A 248 7.74 -9.66 -8.05
C THR A 248 7.29 -9.93 -6.62
N ARG A 249 7.69 -11.07 -6.03
CA ARG A 249 7.47 -11.34 -4.60
C ARG A 249 8.34 -10.40 -3.73
N PRO A 250 7.76 -9.63 -2.79
CA PRO A 250 8.54 -8.84 -1.85
C PRO A 250 9.49 -9.72 -1.03
N ASP A 251 10.69 -9.20 -0.71
CA ASP A 251 11.66 -9.94 0.12
C ASP A 251 11.25 -9.90 1.59
N PHE A 252 10.45 -10.88 2.03
CA PHE A 252 10.00 -10.95 3.42
C PHE A 252 11.17 -11.17 4.40
N GLY A 253 12.36 -11.56 3.93
CA GLY A 253 13.54 -11.74 4.76
C GLY A 253 14.21 -10.43 5.16
N ARG A 254 13.95 -9.33 4.42
CA ARG A 254 14.52 -8.00 4.69
C ARG A 254 13.69 -7.22 5.72
N PRO A 255 14.28 -6.77 6.84
CA PRO A 255 13.57 -5.99 7.86
C PRO A 255 12.90 -4.72 7.32
N GLU A 256 13.52 -4.03 6.37
CA GLU A 256 13.01 -2.80 5.75
C GLU A 256 11.79 -3.07 4.86
N VAL A 257 11.74 -4.22 4.19
CA VAL A 257 10.59 -4.66 3.39
C VAL A 257 9.44 -5.11 4.30
N GLN A 258 9.75 -5.85 5.38
CA GLN A 258 8.74 -6.14 6.41
C GLN A 258 8.17 -4.85 7.02
N GLN A 259 9.03 -3.87 7.31
CA GLN A 259 8.59 -2.58 7.84
C GLN A 259 7.76 -1.81 6.82
N TYR A 260 8.12 -1.83 5.54
CA TYR A 260 7.31 -1.25 4.45
C TYR A 260 5.89 -1.82 4.38
N ILE A 261 5.72 -3.13 4.55
CA ILE A 261 4.38 -3.75 4.58
C ILE A 261 3.64 -3.39 5.87
N LEU A 262 4.32 -3.38 7.01
CA LEU A 262 3.70 -3.05 8.30
C LEU A 262 3.32 -1.56 8.42
N ASP A 263 4.09 -0.67 7.83
CA ASP A 263 3.77 0.75 7.69
C ASP A 263 2.51 0.93 6.83
N ASN A 264 2.32 0.10 5.78
CA ASN A 264 1.11 0.10 4.97
C ASN A 264 -0.12 -0.38 5.77
N VAL A 265 0.02 -1.46 6.54
CA VAL A 265 -1.01 -1.91 7.49
C VAL A 265 -1.35 -0.81 8.50
N ARG A 266 -0.34 -0.13 9.05
CA ARG A 266 -0.56 0.99 9.96
C ARG A 266 -1.32 2.11 9.26
N MET A 267 -0.95 2.48 8.05
CA MET A 267 -1.64 3.52 7.28
C MET A 267 -3.12 3.18 7.13
N TRP A 268 -3.46 1.97 6.68
CA TRP A 268 -4.85 1.56 6.49
C TRP A 268 -5.64 1.54 7.79
N MET A 269 -5.10 0.91 8.84
CA MET A 269 -5.82 0.70 10.10
C MET A 269 -5.90 1.97 10.96
N HIS A 270 -4.82 2.75 11.01
CA HIS A 270 -4.70 3.93 11.87
C HIS A 270 -5.02 5.23 11.14
N ASP A 271 -4.44 5.47 9.96
CA ASP A 271 -4.58 6.77 9.28
C ASP A 271 -5.84 6.84 8.40
N CYS A 272 -6.32 5.69 7.92
CA CYS A 272 -7.54 5.59 7.13
C CYS A 272 -8.73 4.98 7.90
N HIS A 273 -8.56 4.73 9.20
CA HIS A 273 -9.58 4.18 10.09
C HIS A 273 -10.23 2.86 9.61
N LEU A 274 -9.57 2.02 8.82
CA LEU A 274 -10.14 0.72 8.44
C LEU A 274 -10.29 -0.22 9.64
N ASP A 275 -11.30 -1.08 9.60
CA ASP A 275 -11.66 -2.00 10.69
C ASP A 275 -11.05 -3.39 10.56
N GLY A 276 -10.37 -3.64 9.45
CA GLY A 276 -9.89 -4.96 9.14
C GLY A 276 -9.24 -5.03 7.77
N LEU A 277 -8.62 -6.17 7.51
CA LEU A 277 -7.93 -6.47 6.26
C LEU A 277 -8.24 -7.91 5.86
N ARG A 278 -8.53 -8.14 4.58
CA ARG A 278 -8.40 -9.47 3.96
C ARG A 278 -7.03 -9.49 3.27
N VAL A 279 -6.21 -10.49 3.56
CA VAL A 279 -4.90 -10.66 2.91
C VAL A 279 -5.06 -11.71 1.82
N ASP A 280 -4.92 -11.26 0.58
CA ASP A 280 -4.99 -12.11 -0.60
C ASP A 280 -3.81 -13.10 -0.67
N SER A 281 -4.14 -14.35 -0.98
CA SER A 281 -3.21 -15.43 -1.27
C SER A 281 -2.05 -15.56 -0.27
N THR A 282 -2.39 -15.76 1.00
CA THR A 282 -1.39 -15.96 2.07
C THR A 282 -0.50 -17.15 1.81
N ILE A 283 -0.97 -18.13 1.03
CA ILE A 283 -0.20 -19.26 0.55
C ILE A 283 1.11 -18.83 -0.15
N PHE A 284 1.08 -17.82 -1.02
CA PHE A 284 2.28 -17.34 -1.72
C PHE A 284 3.14 -16.37 -0.90
N ILE A 285 2.68 -16.01 0.30
CA ILE A 285 3.48 -15.31 1.31
C ILE A 285 4.25 -16.33 2.14
N ARG A 286 3.58 -17.41 2.58
CA ARG A 286 4.19 -18.42 3.46
C ARG A 286 4.93 -19.53 2.73
N ASN A 287 4.74 -19.69 1.42
CA ASN A 287 5.35 -20.75 0.63
C ASN A 287 5.69 -20.24 -0.80
N ALA A 288 6.89 -20.52 -1.28
CA ALA A 288 7.41 -19.97 -2.53
C ALA A 288 6.73 -20.54 -3.79
N VAL A 289 6.18 -21.75 -3.72
CA VAL A 289 5.55 -22.43 -4.87
C VAL A 289 4.03 -22.58 -4.76
N GLY A 290 3.44 -22.22 -3.61
CA GLY A 290 1.99 -22.20 -3.44
C GLY A 290 1.39 -23.52 -2.98
N HIS A 291 2.19 -24.42 -2.37
CA HIS A 291 1.75 -25.76 -2.00
C HIS A 291 1.53 -25.91 -0.49
N ASN A 292 0.56 -26.75 -0.13
CA ASN A 292 0.43 -27.25 1.23
C ASN A 292 1.43 -28.38 1.47
N ASP A 293 1.85 -28.54 2.73
CA ASP A 293 2.71 -29.64 3.18
C ASP A 293 4.05 -29.76 2.40
N ASP A 294 4.58 -28.65 1.88
CA ASP A 294 5.88 -28.56 1.19
C ASP A 294 6.89 -27.74 1.99
N PRO A 295 7.50 -28.32 3.05
CA PRO A 295 8.43 -27.60 3.93
C PRO A 295 9.73 -27.19 3.21
N GLY A 296 10.04 -27.78 2.04
CA GLY A 296 11.20 -27.38 1.24
C GLY A 296 11.03 -26.02 0.57
N SER A 297 9.78 -25.57 0.40
CA SER A 297 9.43 -24.30 -0.22
C SER A 297 8.87 -23.28 0.76
N ASP A 298 8.81 -23.60 2.06
CA ASP A 298 8.28 -22.71 3.08
C ASP A 298 9.16 -21.47 3.27
N LEU A 299 8.49 -20.32 3.38
CA LEU A 299 9.08 -19.02 3.66
C LEU A 299 8.77 -18.64 5.10
N SER A 300 9.67 -19.04 6.01
CA SER A 300 9.51 -18.79 7.44
C SER A 300 9.28 -17.31 7.75
N GLU A 301 9.98 -16.43 7.04
CA GLU A 301 9.89 -14.98 7.12
C GLU A 301 8.51 -14.45 6.71
N GLY A 302 7.86 -15.08 5.72
CA GLY A 302 6.48 -14.78 5.34
C GLY A 302 5.49 -15.16 6.42
N TRP A 303 5.70 -16.31 7.08
CA TRP A 303 4.91 -16.72 8.26
C TRP A 303 5.00 -15.69 9.39
N HIS A 304 6.23 -15.24 9.71
CA HIS A 304 6.45 -14.22 10.72
C HIS A 304 5.84 -12.87 10.32
N LEU A 305 5.92 -12.49 9.04
CA LEU A 305 5.28 -11.27 8.55
C LEU A 305 3.76 -11.31 8.77
N LEU A 306 3.09 -12.39 8.39
CA LEU A 306 1.63 -12.54 8.59
C LEU A 306 1.23 -12.44 10.07
N GLN A 307 2.02 -13.03 10.98
CA GLN A 307 1.82 -12.88 12.42
C GLN A 307 1.97 -11.41 12.86
N ARG A 308 2.97 -10.69 12.35
CA ARG A 308 3.21 -9.27 12.66
C ARG A 308 2.10 -8.38 12.12
N VAL A 309 1.59 -8.66 10.92
CA VAL A 309 0.44 -7.96 10.33
C VAL A 309 -0.78 -8.08 11.24
N ASN A 310 -1.15 -9.30 11.62
CA ASN A 310 -2.30 -9.54 12.50
C ASN A 310 -2.10 -8.90 13.90
N ALA A 311 -0.91 -9.07 14.49
CA ALA A 311 -0.59 -8.46 15.79
C ALA A 311 -0.65 -6.93 15.74
N LEU A 312 -0.18 -6.30 14.66
CA LEU A 312 -0.24 -4.85 14.48
C LEU A 312 -1.67 -4.36 14.30
N ALA A 313 -2.46 -5.01 13.44
CA ALA A 313 -3.87 -4.67 13.24
C ALA A 313 -4.64 -4.70 14.57
N ARG A 314 -4.48 -5.77 15.36
CA ARG A 314 -5.11 -5.90 16.69
C ARG A 314 -4.56 -4.94 17.73
N LYS A 315 -3.30 -4.53 17.62
CA LYS A 315 -2.71 -3.52 18.50
C LYS A 315 -3.32 -2.14 18.23
N ILE A 316 -3.58 -1.80 16.98
CA ILE A 316 -4.20 -0.52 16.58
C ILE A 316 -5.68 -0.55 16.93
N LYS A 317 -6.40 -1.60 16.50
CA LYS A 317 -7.82 -1.81 16.80
C LYS A 317 -8.01 -3.21 17.39
N PRO A 318 -8.24 -3.35 18.71
CA PRO A 318 -8.42 -4.66 19.35
C PRO A 318 -9.50 -5.55 18.74
N GLY A 319 -10.55 -4.94 18.14
CA GLY A 319 -11.62 -5.63 17.43
C GLY A 319 -11.38 -5.84 15.93
N ALA A 320 -10.16 -5.60 15.43
CA ALA A 320 -9.87 -5.68 14.00
C ALA A 320 -10.22 -7.05 13.40
N PHE A 321 -10.92 -7.05 12.27
CA PHE A 321 -11.27 -8.27 11.54
C PHE A 321 -10.22 -8.56 10.45
N THR A 322 -9.33 -9.51 10.73
CA THR A 322 -8.28 -9.91 9.80
C THR A 322 -8.58 -11.28 9.20
N VAL A 323 -8.67 -11.37 7.87
CA VAL A 323 -8.94 -12.59 7.11
C VAL A 323 -7.72 -12.93 6.26
N GLY A 324 -7.38 -14.21 6.13
CA GLY A 324 -6.38 -14.68 5.16
C GLY A 324 -7.02 -15.68 4.22
N GLU A 325 -6.90 -15.44 2.91
CA GLU A 325 -7.25 -16.46 1.92
C GLU A 325 -6.03 -17.36 1.68
N ASP A 326 -6.18 -18.64 2.05
CA ASP A 326 -5.08 -19.62 2.01
C ASP A 326 -5.54 -20.88 1.25
N ILE A 327 -5.52 -20.80 -0.08
CA ILE A 327 -5.80 -21.97 -0.93
C ILE A 327 -4.49 -22.45 -1.56
N GLY A 328 -3.90 -23.47 -0.93
CA GLY A 328 -2.78 -24.21 -1.53
C GLY A 328 -3.22 -25.19 -2.61
N ALA A 329 -2.38 -25.39 -3.63
CA ALA A 329 -2.57 -26.50 -4.55
C ALA A 329 -2.23 -27.81 -3.83
N ASN A 330 -3.21 -28.70 -3.72
CA ASN A 330 -2.99 -30.06 -3.26
C ASN A 330 -2.80 -30.95 -4.49
N HIS A 331 -1.77 -31.81 -4.48
CA HIS A 331 -1.75 -32.95 -5.40
C HIS A 331 -2.86 -33.91 -4.96
N TYR A 332 -3.97 -33.97 -5.73
CA TYR A 332 -5.01 -34.97 -5.56
C TYR A 332 -4.54 -36.35 -6.01
#